data_AF-A0A924IM38-F1
#
_entry.id   AF-A0A924IM38-F1
#
_cell.length_a   1.000
_cell.length_b   1.000
_cell.length_c   1.000
_cell.angle_alpha   90.00
_cell.angle_beta   90.00
_cell.angle_gamma   90.00
#
_symmetry.space_group_name_H-M   'P 1'
#
loop_
_entity.id
_entity.type
_entity.pdbx_description
1 polymer ?
#
loop_
_entity_poly.entity_id
_entity_poly.type
_entity_poly.pdbx_seq_one_letter_code
_entity_poly.pdbx_strand_id
1 'polypeptide(L)'
;MANVGVLTREPVAAARQSPWSSFSGTGAPPKPSAVQAASLGADQRTFSPTAVKTGAVPATLAPVETTLPVIVQEQTGNACGTTSLSMVLTYFGVPPAAAGVAAIDKRIRPVTKDGLIDSFTAPRDLVSYARRQDLQATLHNQSSPADLARMIDQGVPPIILYDGETPTGEGLHYVVVSGYRSGKDGRDWEITDPNGFKTHMSEAGLLKVWSDLHAMGHGVAYNRVMISIAPETGTLTTPTGKRIAASTVQLPNHNSPLGLDVAGTLANKGIRLVSKAYEASPWIAGKVKKHMGGFESGLRAKSAH
;
A
#
# COMPACT_ATOMS: atom_id res chain seq x y z
N MET A 1 -29.41 -3.49 40.47
CA MET A 1 -29.52 -4.48 39.38
C MET A 1 -30.23 -3.79 38.23
N ALA A 2 -29.51 -3.46 37.15
CA ALA A 2 -30.09 -2.91 35.93
C ALA A 2 -29.35 -3.53 34.74
N ASN A 3 -30.16 -4.06 33.82
CA ASN A 3 -29.79 -4.85 32.66
C ASN A 3 -29.36 -3.97 31.49
N VAL A 4 -28.34 -4.46 30.78
CA VAL A 4 -28.20 -4.62 29.31
C VAL A 4 -28.76 -3.52 28.39
N GLY A 5 -27.86 -2.94 27.59
CA GLY A 5 -28.17 -2.28 26.32
C GLY A 5 -27.11 -2.62 25.28
N VAL A 6 -27.35 -3.68 24.52
CA VAL A 6 -26.59 -4.08 23.33
C VAL A 6 -26.84 -3.06 22.22
N LEU A 7 -25.78 -2.50 21.64
CA LEU A 7 -25.85 -1.74 20.39
C LEU A 7 -25.31 -2.61 19.25
N THR A 8 -26.22 -3.26 18.54
CA THR A 8 -25.98 -3.78 17.19
C THR A 8 -26.03 -2.61 16.21
N ARG A 9 -25.06 -2.54 15.28
CA ARG A 9 -25.16 -1.71 14.09
C ARG A 9 -25.19 -2.61 12.86
N GLU A 10 -26.28 -2.53 12.12
CA GLU A 10 -26.44 -3.10 10.78
C GLU A 10 -25.83 -2.19 9.70
N PRO A 11 -25.50 -2.74 8.51
CA PRO A 11 -24.77 -2.06 7.46
C PRO A 11 -25.69 -1.25 6.51
N VAL A 12 -25.20 -0.11 6.04
CA VAL A 12 -25.84 0.63 4.94
C VAL A 12 -25.17 0.22 3.64
N ALA A 13 -25.87 -0.60 2.86
CA ALA A 13 -25.58 -0.85 1.46
C ALA A 13 -26.37 0.14 0.58
N ALA A 14 -25.69 0.81 -0.35
CA ALA A 14 -26.32 1.37 -1.54
C ALA A 14 -25.27 1.40 -2.67
N ALA A 15 -25.14 0.28 -3.38
CA ALA A 15 -24.39 0.22 -4.63
C ALA A 15 -25.12 1.04 -5.70
N ARG A 16 -24.46 2.10 -6.19
CA ARG A 16 -24.89 2.81 -7.40
C ARG A 16 -24.17 2.19 -8.60
N GLN A 17 -24.96 1.70 -9.55
CA GLN A 17 -24.49 1.31 -10.88
C GLN A 17 -24.11 2.57 -11.67
N SER A 18 -22.89 2.63 -12.19
CA SER A 18 -22.46 3.69 -13.12
C SER A 18 -22.54 3.21 -14.56
N PRO A 19 -23.16 3.98 -15.48
CA PRO A 19 -23.30 3.63 -16.88
C PRO A 19 -22.17 4.24 -17.72
N TRP A 20 -21.22 3.43 -18.16
CA TRP A 20 -20.31 3.80 -19.25
C TRP A 20 -20.25 2.66 -20.27
N SER A 21 -21.15 2.77 -21.25
CA SER A 21 -21.12 2.00 -22.48
C SER A 21 -20.23 2.71 -23.51
N SER A 22 -19.48 1.89 -24.25
CA SER A 22 -18.90 2.14 -25.58
C SER A 22 -17.81 3.20 -25.73
N PHE A 23 -16.55 2.73 -25.77
CA PHE A 23 -15.52 3.30 -26.63
C PHE A 23 -14.94 2.19 -27.52
N SER A 24 -15.30 2.19 -28.80
CA SER A 24 -14.80 1.27 -29.81
C SER A 24 -13.65 1.93 -30.56
N GLY A 25 -12.42 1.76 -30.06
CA GLY A 25 -11.20 2.19 -30.73
C GLY A 25 -10.45 1.00 -31.31
N THR A 26 -10.67 0.68 -32.58
CA THR A 26 -9.91 -0.34 -33.33
C THR A 26 -8.56 0.23 -33.77
N GLY A 27 -7.53 0.08 -32.92
CA GLY A 27 -6.13 0.26 -33.30
C GLY A 27 -5.42 -1.09 -33.26
N ALA A 28 -5.05 -1.63 -34.41
CA ALA A 28 -4.31 -2.89 -34.50
C ALA A 28 -2.88 -2.70 -33.93
N PRO A 29 -2.38 -3.63 -33.09
CA PRO A 29 -1.01 -3.56 -32.61
C PRO A 29 0.01 -3.93 -33.72
N PRO A 30 1.22 -3.34 -33.71
CA PRO A 30 2.27 -3.69 -34.66
C PRO A 30 2.74 -5.13 -34.46
N LYS A 31 2.96 -5.80 -35.59
CA LYS A 31 3.40 -7.19 -35.75
C LYS A 31 4.81 -7.37 -35.17
N PRO A 32 5.05 -8.28 -34.22
CA PRO A 32 6.40 -8.56 -33.73
C PRO A 32 7.25 -9.23 -34.83
N SER A 33 8.48 -8.74 -34.98
CA SER A 33 9.50 -9.32 -35.87
C SER A 33 9.96 -10.68 -35.33
N ALA A 34 10.05 -11.64 -36.25
CA ALA A 34 10.48 -13.00 -35.97
C ALA A 34 11.98 -13.03 -35.58
N VAL A 35 12.26 -13.47 -34.35
CA VAL A 35 13.60 -13.89 -33.94
C VAL A 35 13.74 -15.38 -34.26
N GLN A 36 14.72 -15.72 -35.07
CA GLN A 36 15.08 -17.11 -35.40
C GLN A 36 15.56 -17.84 -34.15
N ALA A 37 14.86 -18.91 -33.78
CA ALA A 37 15.28 -19.84 -32.75
C ALA A 37 16.27 -20.85 -33.37
N ALA A 38 17.49 -20.91 -32.81
CA ALA A 38 18.44 -21.96 -33.10
C ALA A 38 17.98 -23.28 -32.45
N SER A 39 17.85 -24.33 -33.26
CA SER A 39 17.48 -25.68 -32.83
C SER A 39 18.65 -26.35 -32.11
N LEU A 40 18.52 -26.58 -30.79
CA LEU A 40 19.39 -27.49 -30.05
C LEU A 40 18.81 -28.92 -30.15
N GLY A 41 19.69 -29.86 -30.49
CA GLY A 41 19.35 -31.25 -30.79
C GLY A 41 18.66 -31.98 -29.64
N ALA A 42 17.64 -32.75 -29.99
CA ALA A 42 16.88 -33.61 -29.08
C ALA A 42 17.68 -34.88 -28.75
N ASP A 43 18.13 -35.01 -27.50
CA ASP A 43 18.56 -36.28 -26.92
C ASP A 43 17.30 -37.00 -26.37
N GLN A 44 16.71 -37.87 -27.19
CA GLN A 44 15.54 -38.67 -26.81
C GLN A 44 15.95 -39.86 -25.95
N ARG A 45 16.05 -39.64 -24.63
CA ARG A 45 16.12 -40.73 -23.67
C ARG A 45 14.70 -41.14 -23.28
N THR A 46 14.33 -42.36 -23.66
CA THR A 46 13.09 -43.02 -23.25
C THR A 46 13.14 -43.35 -21.77
N PHE A 47 12.36 -42.63 -20.95
CA PHE A 47 12.14 -42.97 -19.54
C PHE A 47 10.90 -43.86 -19.42
N SER A 48 11.06 -45.08 -18.90
CA SER A 48 9.95 -45.94 -18.52
C SER A 48 9.26 -45.38 -17.26
N PRO A 49 7.94 -45.18 -17.26
CA PRO A 49 7.24 -44.65 -16.10
C PRO A 49 7.06 -45.74 -15.04
N THR A 50 7.81 -45.64 -13.94
CA THR A 50 7.53 -46.43 -12.72
C THR A 50 6.25 -45.90 -12.09
N ALA A 51 5.25 -46.76 -11.90
CA ALA A 51 3.99 -46.41 -11.26
C ALA A 51 4.23 -45.88 -9.84
N VAL A 52 4.02 -44.57 -9.65
CA VAL A 52 4.09 -43.92 -8.34
C VAL A 52 2.83 -44.29 -7.56
N LYS A 53 3.01 -44.94 -6.42
CA LYS A 53 1.95 -45.31 -5.48
C LYS A 53 1.28 -44.03 -4.97
N THR A 54 0.04 -43.77 -5.39
CA THR A 54 -0.76 -42.61 -4.97
C THR A 54 -1.02 -42.69 -3.47
N GLY A 55 -0.22 -41.97 -2.69
CA GLY A 55 -0.42 -41.81 -1.25
C GLY A 55 -1.69 -41.01 -0.96
N ALA A 56 -2.36 -41.34 0.14
CA ALA A 56 -3.56 -40.67 0.61
C ALA A 56 -3.37 -39.14 0.67
N VAL A 57 -4.36 -38.39 0.18
CA VAL A 57 -4.38 -36.93 0.23
C VAL A 57 -4.32 -36.50 1.70
N PRO A 58 -3.30 -35.74 2.13
CA PRO A 58 -3.18 -35.34 3.52
C PRO A 58 -4.36 -34.47 3.94
N ALA A 59 -4.75 -34.61 5.21
CA ALA A 59 -5.84 -33.86 5.83
C ALA A 59 -5.69 -32.35 5.60
N THR A 60 -6.81 -31.70 5.26
CA THR A 60 -6.92 -30.24 5.10
C THR A 60 -6.29 -29.53 6.30
N LEU A 61 -5.14 -28.90 6.10
CA LEU A 61 -4.49 -28.10 7.14
C LEU A 61 -5.41 -26.95 7.55
N ALA A 62 -5.58 -26.77 8.85
CA ALA A 62 -6.31 -25.63 9.39
C ALA A 62 -5.65 -24.31 8.92
N PRO A 63 -6.43 -23.23 8.71
CA PRO A 63 -5.87 -21.94 8.32
C PRO A 63 -4.82 -21.46 9.33
N VAL A 64 -3.65 -21.06 8.84
CA VAL A 64 -2.60 -20.44 9.66
C VAL A 64 -2.79 -18.94 9.59
N GLU A 65 -3.03 -18.31 10.73
CA GLU A 65 -3.17 -16.86 10.88
C GLU A 65 -1.87 -16.25 11.41
N THR A 66 -1.47 -15.13 10.84
CA THR A 66 -0.22 -14.45 11.14
C THR A 66 -0.48 -12.95 11.17
N THR A 67 -0.50 -12.35 12.36
CA THR A 67 -0.85 -10.94 12.56
C THR A 67 0.18 -10.24 13.44
N LEU A 68 0.52 -9.01 13.06
CA LEU A 68 1.37 -8.09 13.80
C LEU A 68 0.49 -7.08 14.57
N PRO A 69 0.86 -6.71 15.80
CA PRO A 69 0.10 -5.76 16.62
C PRO A 69 0.31 -4.31 16.19
N VAL A 70 0.12 -4.00 14.90
CA VAL A 70 0.12 -2.62 14.40
C VAL A 70 -1.16 -1.92 14.89
N ILE A 71 -0.98 -0.79 15.56
CA ILE A 71 -2.06 0.04 16.07
C ILE A 71 -2.54 0.97 14.94
N VAL A 72 -3.84 0.94 14.67
CA VAL A 72 -4.47 1.80 13.66
C VAL A 72 -4.45 3.27 14.10
N GLN A 73 -4.19 4.17 13.15
CA GLN A 73 -4.24 5.61 13.34
C GLN A 73 -5.09 6.23 12.24
N GLU A 74 -5.92 7.21 12.57
CA GLU A 74 -6.74 7.93 11.60
C GLU A 74 -5.96 9.14 11.04
N GLN A 75 -5.96 9.28 9.73
CA GLN A 75 -5.33 10.38 9.01
C GLN A 75 -6.22 11.63 9.01
N THR A 76 -5.61 12.78 8.75
CA THR A 76 -6.32 14.01 8.44
C THR A 76 -5.91 14.49 7.05
N GLY A 77 -6.88 14.81 6.19
CA GLY A 77 -6.61 15.18 4.79
C GLY A 77 -5.90 14.06 4.02
N ASN A 78 -4.98 14.43 3.12
CA ASN A 78 -4.22 13.51 2.26
C ASN A 78 -2.93 12.98 2.93
N ALA A 79 -3.00 12.63 4.21
CA ALA A 79 -1.88 12.16 5.03
C ALA A 79 -1.71 10.62 5.08
N CYS A 80 -2.35 9.85 4.19
CA CYS A 80 -2.33 8.37 4.23
C CYS A 80 -0.92 7.77 4.31
N GLY A 81 0.04 8.34 3.55
CA GLY A 81 1.43 7.89 3.57
C GLY A 81 2.17 8.17 4.88
N THR A 82 1.98 9.36 5.45
CA THR A 82 2.65 9.76 6.70
C THR A 82 2.00 9.14 7.92
N THR A 83 0.69 8.95 7.92
CA THR A 83 -0.03 8.15 8.93
C THR A 83 0.38 6.67 8.86
N SER A 84 0.47 6.07 7.68
CA SER A 84 0.98 4.70 7.52
C SER A 84 2.41 4.55 8.03
N LEU A 85 3.27 5.52 7.73
CA LEU A 85 4.63 5.54 8.27
C LEU A 85 4.63 5.70 9.80
N SER A 86 3.81 6.58 10.36
CA SER A 86 3.66 6.75 11.82
C SER A 86 3.28 5.44 12.52
N MET A 87 2.34 4.68 11.96
CA MET A 87 1.95 3.36 12.48
C MET A 87 3.14 2.40 12.55
N VAL A 88 3.95 2.32 11.48
CA VAL A 88 5.13 1.44 11.42
C VAL A 88 6.27 1.92 12.34
N LEU A 89 6.52 3.23 12.41
CA LEU A 89 7.54 3.77 13.32
C LEU A 89 7.15 3.53 14.79
N THR A 90 5.88 3.72 15.13
CA THR A 90 5.35 3.45 16.47
C THR A 90 5.45 1.96 16.81
N TYR A 91 5.16 1.08 15.85
CA TYR A 91 5.32 -0.37 16.01
C TYR A 91 6.75 -0.76 16.41
N PHE A 92 7.77 -0.10 15.85
CA PHE A 92 9.17 -0.32 16.23
C PHE A 92 9.64 0.47 17.45
N GLY A 93 8.74 1.18 18.13
CA GLY A 93 9.07 1.94 19.34
C GLY A 93 9.87 3.22 19.09
N VAL A 94 9.84 3.76 17.87
CA VAL A 94 10.43 5.09 17.59
C VAL A 94 9.74 6.12 18.47
N PRO A 95 10.49 7.03 19.16
CA PRO A 95 9.89 7.99 20.07
C PRO A 95 8.80 8.86 19.42
N PRO A 96 7.73 9.22 20.14
CA PRO A 96 6.61 10.00 19.58
C PRO A 96 7.01 11.30 18.89
N ALA A 97 8.07 11.96 19.35
CA ALA A 97 8.62 13.18 18.75
C ALA A 97 9.12 12.99 17.31
N ALA A 98 9.44 11.75 16.92
CA ALA A 98 9.87 11.36 15.58
C ALA A 98 8.85 10.50 14.84
N ALA A 99 8.05 9.70 15.55
CA ALA A 99 7.04 8.83 14.96
C ALA A 99 5.72 9.55 14.64
N GLY A 100 5.40 10.68 15.28
CA GLY A 100 4.12 11.36 15.11
C GLY A 100 3.92 11.94 13.71
N VAL A 101 2.68 11.84 13.19
CA VAL A 101 2.29 12.34 11.85
C VAL A 101 2.73 13.79 11.62
N ALA A 102 2.52 14.69 12.59
CA ALA A 102 2.93 16.08 12.47
C ALA A 102 4.46 16.27 12.30
N ALA A 103 5.27 15.44 12.98
CA ALA A 103 6.72 15.47 12.84
C ALA A 103 7.17 14.97 11.46
N ILE A 104 6.51 13.91 10.97
CA ILE A 104 6.73 13.36 9.62
C ILE A 104 6.34 14.39 8.56
N ASP A 105 5.11 14.91 8.61
CA ASP A 105 4.56 15.89 7.67
C ASP A 105 5.48 17.10 7.52
N LYS A 106 5.94 17.67 8.64
CA LYS A 106 6.88 18.81 8.64
C LYS A 106 8.17 18.54 7.86
N ARG A 107 8.58 17.29 7.71
CA ARG A 107 9.83 16.91 7.04
C ARG A 107 9.65 16.50 5.59
N ILE A 108 8.54 15.86 5.24
CA ILE A 108 8.39 15.25 3.91
C ILE A 108 7.20 15.75 3.10
N ARG A 109 6.24 16.45 3.72
CA ARG A 109 5.19 17.15 2.99
C ARG A 109 5.64 18.61 2.81
N PRO A 110 5.84 19.09 1.56
CA PRO A 110 6.25 20.47 1.34
C PRO A 110 5.21 21.44 1.91
N VAL A 111 5.65 22.30 2.83
CA VAL A 111 4.89 23.44 3.31
C VAL A 111 5.04 24.54 2.26
N THR A 112 3.97 24.86 1.53
CA THR A 112 3.95 26.11 0.74
C THR A 112 3.89 27.31 1.67
N LYS A 113 4.29 28.49 1.17
CA LYS A 113 4.20 29.77 1.92
C LYS A 113 2.81 30.04 2.51
N ASP A 114 1.77 29.44 1.94
CA ASP A 114 0.36 29.62 2.32
C ASP A 114 -0.22 28.48 3.18
N GLY A 115 0.63 27.62 3.76
CA GLY A 115 0.20 26.44 4.53
C GLY A 115 0.35 25.15 3.72
N LEU A 116 0.40 24.01 4.41
CA LEU A 116 0.69 22.67 3.87
C LEU A 116 -0.06 22.37 2.57
N ILE A 117 0.65 21.93 1.52
CA ILE A 117 -0.03 21.35 0.36
C ILE A 117 -0.66 20.05 0.84
N ASP A 118 -1.98 19.93 0.71
CA ASP A 118 -2.70 18.69 0.92
C ASP A 118 -2.47 17.73 -0.25
N SER A 119 -1.21 17.38 -0.51
CA SER A 119 -0.79 16.48 -1.59
C SER A 119 -0.20 15.19 -1.05
N PHE A 120 -0.14 14.20 -1.94
CA PHE A 120 0.39 12.87 -1.69
C PHE A 120 1.87 12.91 -1.32
N THR A 121 2.30 11.91 -0.54
CA THR A 121 3.72 11.73 -0.21
C THR A 121 4.37 10.76 -1.21
N ALA A 122 5.54 11.11 -1.74
CA ALA A 122 6.29 10.22 -2.62
C ALA A 122 6.84 9.01 -1.83
N PRO A 123 6.82 7.78 -2.37
CA PRO A 123 7.32 6.59 -1.65
C PRO A 123 8.76 6.74 -1.13
N ARG A 124 9.60 7.43 -1.91
CA ARG A 124 11.01 7.69 -1.56
C ARG A 124 11.18 8.60 -0.35
N ASP A 125 10.26 9.53 -0.15
CA ASP A 125 10.33 10.45 0.97
C ASP A 125 10.01 9.71 2.28
N LEU A 126 9.09 8.74 2.24
CA LEU A 126 8.81 7.83 3.36
C LEU A 126 10.04 7.00 3.74
N VAL A 127 10.68 6.35 2.75
CA VAL A 127 11.92 5.58 2.97
C VAL A 127 13.04 6.46 3.52
N SER A 128 13.23 7.64 2.94
CA SER A 128 14.27 8.57 3.39
C SER A 128 14.03 9.06 4.80
N TYR A 129 12.77 9.25 5.20
CA TYR A 129 12.42 9.61 6.57
C TYR A 129 12.74 8.47 7.54
N ALA A 130 12.33 7.24 7.23
CA ALA A 130 12.61 6.07 8.07
C ALA A 130 14.12 5.87 8.28
N ARG A 131 14.92 6.00 7.23
CA ARG A 131 16.40 5.92 7.34
C ARG A 131 17.01 6.98 8.26
N ARG A 132 16.42 8.17 8.33
CA ARG A 132 16.86 9.22 9.28
C ARG A 132 16.47 8.93 10.73
N GLN A 133 15.70 7.87 10.99
CA GLN A 133 15.39 7.37 12.34
C GLN A 133 16.24 6.13 12.69
N ASP A 134 17.39 5.95 12.03
CA ASP A 134 18.30 4.81 12.23
C ASP A 134 17.64 3.44 11.98
N LEU A 135 16.71 3.41 11.02
CA LEU A 135 16.04 2.21 10.54
C LEU A 135 16.54 1.85 9.14
N GLN A 136 16.68 0.55 8.87
CA GLN A 136 16.80 0.08 7.50
C GLN A 136 15.45 0.24 6.82
N ALA A 137 15.45 0.79 5.61
CA ALA A 137 14.24 0.92 4.80
C ALA A 137 14.54 0.77 3.32
N THR A 138 13.64 0.11 2.59
CA THR A 138 13.75 -0.12 1.15
C THR A 138 12.43 0.18 0.45
N LEU A 139 12.52 0.60 -0.82
CA LEU A 139 11.38 0.77 -1.72
C LEU A 139 11.47 -0.29 -2.81
N HIS A 140 10.40 -1.05 -2.98
CA HIS A 140 10.23 -2.03 -4.03
C HIS A 140 9.10 -1.63 -4.97
N ASN A 141 9.35 -1.84 -6.25
CA ASN A 141 8.34 -1.87 -7.28
C ASN A 141 8.30 -3.31 -7.80
N GLN A 142 7.12 -3.79 -8.18
CA GLN A 142 6.87 -5.15 -8.64
C GLN A 142 7.00 -6.22 -7.55
N SER A 143 6.71 -5.88 -6.30
CA SER A 143 6.65 -6.85 -5.20
C SER A 143 5.57 -7.91 -5.44
N SER A 144 5.71 -9.05 -4.77
CA SER A 144 4.77 -10.16 -4.82
C SER A 144 4.03 -10.35 -3.48
N PRO A 145 2.89 -11.06 -3.47
CA PRO A 145 2.27 -11.51 -2.23
C PRO A 145 3.20 -12.37 -1.35
N ALA A 146 4.15 -13.10 -1.95
CA ALA A 146 5.16 -13.84 -1.19
C ALA A 146 6.15 -12.91 -0.47
N ASP A 147 6.49 -11.75 -1.05
CA ASP A 147 7.33 -10.75 -0.38
C ASP A 147 6.62 -10.16 0.83
N LEU A 148 5.31 -9.87 0.72
CA LEU A 148 4.51 -9.39 1.85
C LEU A 148 4.48 -10.41 2.99
N ALA A 149 4.17 -11.67 2.69
CA ALA A 149 4.16 -12.74 3.70
C ALA A 149 5.52 -12.89 4.39
N ARG A 150 6.62 -12.89 3.62
CA ARG A 150 7.98 -12.98 4.18
C ARG A 150 8.28 -11.84 5.15
N MET A 151 7.84 -10.61 4.85
CA MET A 151 8.02 -9.47 5.77
C MET A 151 7.24 -9.68 7.07
N ILE A 152 5.97 -10.07 6.96
CA ILE A 152 5.11 -10.29 8.11
C ILE A 152 5.66 -11.43 8.99
N ASP A 153 6.12 -12.53 8.39
CA ASP A 153 6.73 -13.67 9.09
C ASP A 153 7.99 -13.27 9.87
N GLN A 154 8.71 -12.24 9.41
CA GLN A 154 9.89 -11.67 10.06
C GLN A 154 9.55 -10.63 11.14
N GLY A 155 8.27 -10.32 11.36
CA GLY A 155 7.88 -9.25 12.30
C GLY A 155 7.99 -7.85 11.70
N VAL A 156 7.90 -7.72 10.37
CA VAL A 156 8.03 -6.45 9.66
C VAL A 156 6.72 -6.11 8.95
N PRO A 157 5.99 -5.06 9.36
CA PRO A 157 4.75 -4.65 8.68
C PRO A 157 5.08 -3.80 7.43
N PRO A 158 4.88 -4.31 6.20
CA PRO A 158 5.14 -3.53 5.00
C PRO A 158 4.05 -2.47 4.78
N ILE A 159 4.47 -1.32 4.25
CA ILE A 159 3.55 -0.30 3.71
C ILE A 159 3.41 -0.56 2.22
N ILE A 160 2.19 -0.56 1.69
CA ILE A 160 1.93 -0.65 0.25
C ILE A 160 1.23 0.59 -0.25
N LEU A 161 1.38 0.85 -1.54
CA LEU A 161 0.59 1.85 -2.27
C LEU A 161 -0.32 1.09 -3.22
N TYR A 162 -1.63 1.22 -3.03
CA TYR A 162 -2.64 0.62 -3.91
C TYR A 162 -3.58 1.70 -4.46
N ASP A 163 -4.32 1.36 -5.50
CA ASP A 163 -5.30 2.20 -6.18
C ASP A 163 -6.69 1.61 -5.93
N GLY A 164 -7.47 2.26 -5.06
CA GLY A 164 -8.73 1.72 -4.59
C GLY A 164 -9.74 2.80 -4.21
N GLU A 165 -10.99 2.39 -4.08
CA GLU A 165 -12.03 3.21 -3.47
C GLU A 165 -11.68 3.39 -1.99
N THR A 166 -11.36 4.63 -1.61
CA THR A 166 -11.25 5.03 -0.21
C THR A 166 -12.52 5.78 0.19
N PRO A 167 -12.83 5.92 1.50
CA PRO A 167 -13.92 6.77 1.96
C PRO A 167 -13.81 8.23 1.48
N THR A 168 -12.62 8.69 1.10
CA THR A 168 -12.37 10.05 0.60
C THR A 168 -12.34 10.13 -0.94
N GLY A 169 -12.46 9.01 -1.65
CA GLY A 169 -12.52 8.94 -3.11
C GLY A 169 -11.67 7.82 -3.72
N GLU A 170 -11.71 7.70 -5.04
CA GLU A 170 -10.83 6.81 -5.81
C GLU A 170 -9.42 7.39 -5.93
N GLY A 171 -8.41 6.53 -5.78
CA GLY A 171 -7.03 6.85 -6.17
C GLY A 171 -5.97 6.18 -5.31
N LEU A 172 -4.74 6.69 -5.46
CA LEU A 172 -3.57 6.21 -4.74
C LEU A 172 -3.71 6.39 -3.24
N HIS A 173 -3.63 5.28 -2.51
CA HIS A 173 -3.76 5.24 -1.06
C HIS A 173 -2.67 4.37 -0.43
N TYR A 174 -2.08 4.85 0.66
CA TYR A 174 -1.08 4.06 1.39
C TYR A 174 -1.78 3.32 2.52
N VAL A 175 -1.43 2.04 2.69
CA VAL A 175 -1.90 1.22 3.81
C VAL A 175 -0.77 0.36 4.36
N VAL A 176 -0.94 -0.11 5.59
CA VAL A 176 -0.02 -1.07 6.22
C VAL A 176 -0.63 -2.47 6.12
N VAL A 177 0.12 -3.44 5.61
CA VAL A 177 -0.29 -4.84 5.70
C VAL A 177 0.20 -5.38 7.05
N SER A 178 -0.74 -5.67 7.95
CA SER A 178 -0.42 -6.07 9.33
C SER A 178 -0.52 -7.58 9.54
N GLY A 179 -1.07 -8.33 8.59
CA GLY A 179 -1.19 -9.78 8.75
C GLY A 179 -1.73 -10.48 7.51
N TYR A 180 -1.82 -11.80 7.61
CA TYR A 180 -2.53 -12.62 6.65
C TYR A 180 -3.00 -13.94 7.29
N ARG A 181 -4.03 -14.53 6.68
CA ARG A 181 -4.48 -15.89 6.94
C ARG A 181 -4.32 -16.72 5.67
N SER A 182 -3.61 -17.83 5.76
CA SER A 182 -3.48 -18.77 4.64
C SER A 182 -4.60 -19.81 4.67
N GLY A 183 -5.23 -20.05 3.53
CA GLY A 183 -6.25 -21.08 3.36
C GLY A 183 -6.17 -21.76 2.00
N LYS A 184 -7.11 -22.66 1.73
CA LYS A 184 -7.21 -23.40 0.44
C LYS A 184 -7.37 -22.49 -0.78
N ASP A 185 -7.96 -21.31 -0.60
CA ASP A 185 -8.30 -20.36 -1.67
C ASP A 185 -7.24 -19.24 -1.80
N GLY A 186 -6.08 -19.41 -1.16
CA GLY A 186 -5.00 -18.42 -1.11
C GLY A 186 -4.91 -17.69 0.23
N ARG A 187 -4.36 -16.47 0.20
CA ARG A 187 -4.23 -15.62 1.38
C ARG A 187 -5.35 -14.60 1.50
N ASP A 188 -5.75 -14.35 2.73
CA ASP A 188 -6.63 -13.26 3.14
C ASP A 188 -5.81 -12.27 3.98
N TRP A 189 -5.59 -11.07 3.46
CA TRP A 189 -4.65 -10.08 3.99
C TRP A 189 -5.32 -9.14 4.97
N GLU A 190 -4.75 -8.96 6.16
CA GLU A 190 -5.16 -7.92 7.09
C GLU A 190 -4.49 -6.59 6.71
N ILE A 191 -5.32 -5.59 6.44
CA ILE A 191 -4.92 -4.23 6.08
C ILE A 191 -5.25 -3.30 7.24
N THR A 192 -4.24 -2.64 7.80
CA THR A 192 -4.40 -1.52 8.72
C THR A 192 -4.40 -0.22 7.92
N ASP A 193 -5.60 0.34 7.75
CA ASP A 193 -5.87 1.49 6.88
C ASP A 193 -5.76 2.80 7.67
N PRO A 194 -5.01 3.80 7.19
CA PRO A 194 -4.91 5.10 7.85
C PRO A 194 -6.24 5.89 7.84
N ASN A 195 -7.32 5.39 7.25
CA ASN A 195 -8.68 5.90 7.46
C ASN A 195 -9.30 5.46 8.81
N GLY A 196 -8.52 4.89 9.72
CA GLY A 196 -8.94 4.61 11.09
C GLY A 196 -9.56 3.23 11.31
N PHE A 197 -9.40 2.29 10.37
CA PHE A 197 -9.95 0.93 10.51
C PHE A 197 -8.97 -0.16 10.06
N LYS A 198 -9.29 -1.40 10.43
CA LYS A 198 -8.68 -2.61 9.87
C LYS A 198 -9.68 -3.33 8.99
N THR A 199 -9.22 -3.92 7.90
CA THR A 199 -10.05 -4.71 6.99
C THR A 199 -9.30 -5.94 6.50
N HIS A 200 -10.03 -6.87 5.89
CA HIS A 200 -9.48 -8.06 5.25
C HIS A 200 -9.71 -8.02 3.75
N MET A 201 -8.75 -8.55 2.98
CA MET A 201 -8.82 -8.58 1.54
C MET A 201 -8.22 -9.88 1.00
N SER A 202 -8.97 -10.59 0.16
CA SER A 202 -8.45 -11.76 -0.56
C SER A 202 -7.21 -11.38 -1.40
N GLU A 203 -6.30 -12.32 -1.63
CA GLU A 203 -5.10 -12.09 -2.45
C GLU A 203 -5.46 -11.58 -3.86
N ALA A 204 -6.53 -12.09 -4.47
CA ALA A 204 -7.04 -11.60 -5.74
C ALA A 204 -7.54 -10.16 -5.65
N GLY A 205 -8.28 -9.82 -4.59
CA GLY A 205 -8.72 -8.45 -4.31
C GLY A 205 -7.54 -7.50 -4.14
N LEU A 206 -6.52 -7.93 -3.37
CA LEU A 206 -5.30 -7.15 -3.14
C LEU A 206 -4.56 -6.90 -4.45
N LEU A 207 -4.34 -7.94 -5.25
CA LEU A 207 -3.66 -7.79 -6.54
C LEU A 207 -4.39 -6.86 -7.48
N LYS A 208 -5.73 -6.84 -7.47
CA LYS A 208 -6.54 -5.94 -8.30
C LYS A 208 -6.25 -4.47 -8.00
N VAL A 209 -6.14 -4.10 -6.72
CA VAL A 209 -5.89 -2.70 -6.32
C VAL A 209 -4.40 -2.36 -6.23
N TRP A 210 -3.55 -3.34 -5.96
CA TRP A 210 -2.11 -3.12 -5.74
C TRP A 210 -1.29 -3.18 -7.02
N SER A 211 -1.84 -3.75 -8.10
CA SER A 211 -1.21 -3.76 -9.42
C SER A 211 -1.71 -2.62 -10.30
N ASP A 212 -0.92 -2.26 -11.30
CA ASP A 212 -1.28 -1.28 -12.34
C ASP A 212 -1.85 0.02 -11.76
N LEU A 213 -1.02 0.71 -10.97
CA LEU A 213 -1.49 1.87 -10.21
C LEU A 213 -1.75 3.05 -11.14
N HIS A 214 -2.87 3.75 -10.93
CA HIS A 214 -3.21 4.96 -11.66
C HIS A 214 -3.26 6.18 -10.74
N ALA A 215 -2.85 7.33 -11.28
CA ALA A 215 -3.08 8.63 -10.68
C ALA A 215 -3.91 9.47 -11.66
N MET A 216 -5.11 9.89 -11.24
CA MET A 216 -6.02 10.68 -12.07
C MET A 216 -6.32 10.02 -13.43
N GLY A 217 -6.53 8.70 -13.44
CA GLY A 217 -6.81 7.92 -14.65
C GLY A 217 -5.61 7.68 -15.57
N HIS A 218 -4.41 8.12 -15.17
CA HIS A 218 -3.18 7.86 -15.91
C HIS A 218 -2.32 6.83 -15.15
N GLY A 219 -1.94 5.77 -15.83
CA GLY A 219 -1.01 4.77 -15.28
C GLY A 219 0.28 5.46 -14.81
N VAL A 220 0.68 5.18 -13.58
CA VAL A 220 1.96 5.64 -13.05
C VAL A 220 3.00 4.53 -13.24
N ALA A 221 4.30 4.87 -13.22
CA ALA A 221 5.37 3.88 -13.32
C ALA A 221 5.48 2.94 -12.08
N TYR A 222 4.49 3.00 -11.19
CA TYR A 222 4.37 2.20 -10.00
C TYR A 222 3.43 1.03 -10.22
N ASN A 223 3.88 -0.15 -9.81
CA ASN A 223 3.12 -1.38 -9.90
C ASN A 223 3.54 -2.25 -8.71
N ARG A 224 2.61 -2.62 -7.83
CA ARG A 224 2.90 -3.40 -6.61
C ARG A 224 4.02 -2.78 -5.78
N VAL A 225 3.85 -1.51 -5.43
CA VAL A 225 4.79 -0.78 -4.60
C VAL A 225 4.73 -1.29 -3.16
N MET A 226 5.90 -1.58 -2.60
CA MET A 226 6.07 -1.96 -1.19
C MET A 226 7.21 -1.17 -0.59
N ILE A 227 7.01 -0.68 0.61
CA ILE A 227 8.05 -0.09 1.46
C ILE A 227 8.21 -1.02 2.66
N SER A 228 9.43 -1.49 2.87
CA SER A 228 9.78 -2.32 4.01
C SER A 228 10.69 -1.52 4.93
N ILE A 229 10.40 -1.54 6.23
CA ILE A 229 11.13 -0.79 7.26
C ILE A 229 11.39 -1.75 8.41
N ALA A 230 12.61 -1.76 8.94
CA ALA A 230 12.95 -2.54 10.12
C ALA A 230 14.05 -1.84 10.93
N PRO A 231 14.23 -2.16 12.21
CA PRO A 231 15.39 -1.74 12.98
C PRO A 231 16.69 -2.26 12.34
N GLU A 232 17.76 -1.47 12.36
CA GLU A 232 19.09 -1.95 11.95
C GLU A 232 19.73 -2.84 13.02
N THR A 233 19.40 -2.59 14.29
CA THR A 233 19.97 -3.27 15.46
C THR A 233 18.88 -3.73 16.41
N GLY A 234 19.25 -4.53 17.42
CA GLY A 234 18.32 -5.06 18.41
C GLY A 234 17.65 -6.36 17.98
N THR A 235 16.42 -6.59 18.48
CA THR A 235 15.68 -7.83 18.24
C THR A 235 14.25 -7.54 17.81
N LEU A 236 13.75 -8.29 16.83
CA LEU A 236 12.33 -8.32 16.46
C LEU A 236 11.64 -9.55 17.06
N THR A 237 10.35 -9.41 17.34
CA THR A 237 9.47 -10.53 17.71
C THR A 237 8.61 -10.87 16.51
N THR A 238 8.81 -12.08 15.96
CA THR A 238 7.98 -12.61 14.89
C THR A 238 6.56 -12.88 15.39
N PRO A 239 5.56 -13.05 14.51
CA PRO A 239 4.19 -13.42 14.87
C PRO A 239 4.10 -14.68 15.75
N THR A 240 5.06 -15.61 15.61
CA THR A 240 5.14 -16.84 16.42
C THR A 240 5.70 -16.62 17.84
N GLY A 241 6.04 -15.39 18.20
CA GLY A 241 6.72 -15.04 19.46
C GLY A 241 8.22 -15.29 19.44
N LYS A 242 8.77 -15.91 18.39
CA LYS A 242 10.22 -16.10 18.22
C LYS A 242 10.91 -14.75 18.09
N ARG A 243 12.00 -14.56 18.86
CA ARG A 243 12.88 -13.38 18.74
C ARG A 243 13.97 -13.65 17.71
N ILE A 244 14.18 -12.70 16.81
CA ILE A 244 15.26 -12.72 15.80
C ILE A 244 16.09 -11.45 15.91
N ALA A 245 17.38 -11.51 15.55
CA ALA A 245 18.21 -10.30 15.49
C ALA A 245 17.76 -9.43 14.32
N ALA A 246 17.61 -8.11 14.54
CA ALA A 246 17.12 -7.20 13.51
C ALA A 246 18.05 -7.17 12.28
N SER A 247 19.36 -7.37 12.48
CA SER A 247 20.37 -7.50 11.41
C SER A 247 20.20 -8.74 10.51
N THR A 248 19.38 -9.72 10.92
CA THR A 248 19.07 -10.92 10.10
C THR A 248 17.85 -10.73 9.22
N VAL A 249 17.10 -9.63 9.41
CA VAL A 249 15.98 -9.26 8.56
C VAL A 249 16.51 -8.95 7.18
N GLN A 250 16.06 -9.71 6.19
CA GLN A 250 16.39 -9.48 4.80
C GLN A 250 15.27 -8.66 4.19
N LEU A 251 15.42 -7.33 4.24
CA LEU A 251 14.59 -6.47 3.40
C LEU A 251 14.82 -6.90 1.95
N PRO A 252 13.77 -6.96 1.11
CA PRO A 252 13.98 -7.27 -0.28
C PRO A 252 15.02 -6.29 -0.84
N ASN A 253 15.93 -6.79 -1.67
CA ASN A 253 17.05 -5.98 -2.14
C ASN A 253 17.16 -6.17 -3.64
N HIS A 254 16.25 -5.54 -4.37
CA HIS A 254 16.37 -5.41 -5.81
C HIS A 254 16.86 -4.01 -6.11
N ASN A 255 18.19 -3.89 -6.13
CA ASN A 255 18.86 -2.92 -7.00
C ASN A 255 18.36 -3.21 -8.42
N SER A 256 17.25 -2.60 -8.85
CA SER A 256 16.99 -2.45 -10.27
C SER A 256 18.10 -1.53 -10.77
N PRO A 257 19.13 -2.05 -11.47
CA PRO A 257 20.38 -1.30 -11.62
C PRO A 257 20.21 -0.01 -12.42
N LEU A 258 19.11 0.17 -13.18
CA LEU A 258 19.00 1.27 -14.14
C LEU A 258 17.58 1.87 -14.36
N GLY A 259 16.53 1.40 -13.69
CA GLY A 259 15.14 1.76 -14.07
C GLY A 259 14.40 2.66 -13.08
N LEU A 260 14.41 2.30 -11.80
CA LEU A 260 13.59 2.96 -10.78
C LEU A 260 14.13 4.31 -10.35
N ASP A 261 15.42 4.59 -10.54
CA ASP A 261 15.99 5.87 -10.12
C ASP A 261 15.64 7.01 -11.05
N VAL A 262 15.69 6.76 -12.35
CA VAL A 262 15.23 7.72 -13.36
C VAL A 262 13.70 7.73 -13.42
N ALA A 263 13.03 6.57 -13.51
CA ALA A 263 11.58 6.52 -13.59
C ALA A 263 10.90 7.01 -12.30
N GLY A 264 11.45 6.69 -11.12
CA GLY A 264 10.95 7.19 -9.84
C GLY A 264 11.24 8.69 -9.66
N THR A 265 12.40 9.18 -10.11
CA THR A 265 12.67 10.63 -10.12
C THR A 265 11.77 11.37 -11.10
N LEU A 266 11.51 10.81 -12.29
CA LEU A 266 10.60 11.38 -13.28
C LEU A 266 9.15 11.29 -12.83
N ALA A 267 8.71 10.19 -12.20
CA ALA A 267 7.40 10.06 -11.60
C ALA A 267 7.23 11.05 -10.45
N ASN A 268 8.23 11.22 -9.58
CA ASN A 268 8.20 12.23 -8.51
C ASN A 268 8.21 13.66 -9.06
N LYS A 269 9.02 13.94 -10.09
CA LYS A 269 9.00 15.23 -10.79
C LYS A 269 7.65 15.45 -11.46
N GLY A 270 7.07 14.42 -12.06
CA GLY A 270 5.76 14.39 -12.70
C GLY A 270 4.65 14.67 -11.69
N ILE A 271 4.61 13.96 -10.56
CA ILE A 271 3.68 14.21 -9.46
C ILE A 271 3.85 15.65 -8.95
N ARG A 272 5.09 16.12 -8.73
CA ARG A 272 5.32 17.52 -8.33
C ARG A 272 4.91 18.53 -9.39
N LEU A 273 5.09 18.22 -10.67
CA LEU A 273 4.66 19.04 -11.81
C LEU A 273 3.14 19.07 -11.91
N VAL A 274 2.47 17.94 -11.72
CA VAL A 274 1.01 17.84 -11.73
C VAL A 274 0.43 18.54 -10.51
N SER A 275 1.01 18.39 -9.30
CA SER A 275 0.61 19.17 -8.13
C SER A 275 0.80 20.67 -8.39
N LYS A 276 1.92 21.11 -8.97
CA LYS A 276 2.12 22.51 -9.37
C LYS A 276 1.16 22.99 -10.46
N ALA A 277 0.81 22.13 -11.42
CA ALA A 277 -0.15 22.44 -12.48
C ALA A 277 -1.58 22.52 -11.94
N TYR A 278 -1.89 21.70 -10.93
CA TYR A 278 -3.13 21.73 -10.15
C TYR A 278 -3.23 23.03 -9.35
N GLU A 279 -2.14 23.45 -8.68
CA GLU A 279 -2.01 24.74 -7.99
C GLU A 279 -2.19 25.93 -8.95
N ALA A 280 -1.59 25.86 -10.14
CA ALA A 280 -1.64 26.92 -11.13
C ALA A 280 -2.97 26.99 -11.89
N SER A 281 -3.87 26.02 -11.74
CA SER A 281 -5.15 25.95 -12.45
C SER A 281 -6.25 26.75 -11.73
N PRO A 282 -6.67 27.92 -12.25
CA PRO A 282 -7.66 28.78 -11.57
C PRO A 282 -9.04 28.13 -11.45
N TRP A 283 -9.37 27.17 -12.33
CA TRP A 283 -10.65 26.47 -12.36
C TRP A 283 -10.82 25.48 -11.18
N ILE A 284 -9.73 24.96 -10.64
CA ILE A 284 -9.73 24.04 -9.49
C ILE A 284 -9.80 24.82 -8.18
N ALA A 285 -8.97 25.86 -8.05
CA ALA A 285 -9.04 26.78 -6.92
C ALA A 285 -10.46 27.35 -6.74
N GLY A 286 -11.17 27.62 -7.84
CA GLY A 286 -12.58 28.02 -7.82
C GLY A 286 -13.56 26.96 -7.30
N LYS A 287 -13.34 25.66 -7.59
CA LYS A 287 -14.20 24.56 -7.08
C LYS A 287 -13.95 24.26 -5.60
N VAL A 288 -12.69 24.23 -5.16
CA VAL A 288 -12.34 24.02 -3.75
C VAL A 288 -12.88 25.15 -2.87
N LYS A 289 -12.74 26.41 -3.31
CA LYS A 289 -13.29 27.58 -2.60
C LYS A 289 -14.81 27.55 -2.49
N LYS A 290 -15.50 27.02 -3.52
CA LYS A 290 -16.96 26.83 -3.52
C LYS A 290 -17.43 25.74 -2.56
N HIS A 291 -16.62 24.71 -2.28
CA HIS A 291 -16.97 23.64 -1.33
C HIS A 291 -16.52 23.94 0.10
N MET A 292 -15.41 24.66 0.30
CA MET A 292 -14.97 25.07 1.64
C MET A 292 -15.74 26.26 2.21
N GLY A 293 -16.25 27.18 1.36
CA GLY A 293 -17.09 28.30 1.82
C GLY A 293 -18.43 27.87 2.45
N GLY A 294 -18.92 26.67 2.14
CA GLY A 294 -20.08 26.06 2.79
C GLY A 294 -19.76 25.45 4.17
N PHE A 295 -18.49 25.14 4.45
CA PHE A 295 -18.07 24.51 5.71
C PHE A 295 -17.86 25.54 6.82
N GLU A 296 -17.27 26.71 6.51
CA GLU A 296 -17.08 27.80 7.48
C GLU A 296 -18.39 28.47 7.90
N SER A 297 -19.38 28.54 7.00
CA SER A 297 -20.72 29.06 7.31
C SER A 297 -21.53 28.12 8.23
N GLY A 298 -21.31 26.81 8.14
CA GLY A 298 -21.93 25.81 9.04
C GLY A 298 -21.34 25.79 10.45
N LEU A 299 -20.04 26.09 10.60
CA LEU A 299 -19.36 26.13 11.91
C LEU A 299 -19.73 27.37 12.74
N ARG A 300 -19.98 28.53 12.10
CA ARG A 300 -20.50 29.72 12.80
C ARG A 300 -21.97 29.61 13.24
N ALA A 301 -22.76 28.79 12.57
CA ALA A 301 -24.17 28.58 12.95
C ALA A 301 -24.35 27.66 14.16
N LYS A 302 -23.34 26.86 14.53
CA LYS A 302 -23.40 25.90 15.65
C LYS A 302 -22.83 26.43 16.97
N SER A 303 -22.35 27.66 17.02
CA SER A 303 -21.84 28.31 18.25
C SER A 303 -22.79 29.35 18.85
N ALA A 304 -24.06 29.37 18.42
CA ALA A 304 -25.07 30.35 18.85
C ALA A 304 -26.34 29.72 19.45
N HIS A 305 -26.29 28.46 19.88
CA HIS A 305 -27.37 27.79 20.61
C HIS A 305 -26.80 26.97 21.77
#